data_AF-A0A922L5V0-F1
#
_entry.id   AF-A0A922L5V0-F1
#
_cell.length_a   1.000
_cell.length_b   1.000
_cell.length_c   1.000
_cell.angle_alpha   90.00
_cell.angle_beta   90.00
_cell.angle_gamma   90.00
#
_symmetry.space_group_name_H-M   'P 1'
#
loop_
_entity.id
_entity.type
_entity.pdbx_description
1 polymer ?
#
loop_
_entity_poly.entity_id
_entity_poly.type
_entity_poly.pdbx_seq_one_letter_code
_entity_poly.pdbx_strand_id
1 'polypeptide(L)'
;MKRELRRTLKPMIQLIAKSYSTASFVALSAITNTPPLELHIEYVANVTLARITGKYRHDDNEIILDKCCVNINEFLQLPNVIIREPSVTTSRQVFTKSIRRSNGIGSAFLVIFDGQLIYSATHRFPTFCSILQADLYIIYMAINWIIENNYHSSAITIISNNIGAIMHIIKKNNKKKSEIAKSIIESTSENIIICWRKIDKSDRFQRQSRKKAATTANNHYHQLSYQHGPMKFVKRQEKIIMLNNWSSYYENDSAGTTIKTLCPHLNNARIFAKYASFWLSQSLTGHGQFGQFLYRFGFSNDQSCQCGYELQSVYHLRNDCPLTYRLRHDYIVALSTCITIDEKIKMEVILYEQIAMLADRLHNSIHQNSNH
;
A
#
# COMPACT_ATOMS: atom_id res chain seq x y z
N MET A 1 10.65 13.27 24.93
CA MET A 1 10.65 12.36 23.76
C MET A 1 9.81 12.83 22.56
N LYS A 2 8.46 12.70 22.49
CA LYS A 2 7.68 13.07 21.27
C LYS A 2 7.92 14.51 20.80
N ARG A 3 7.92 15.47 21.72
CA ARG A 3 8.19 16.89 21.42
C ARG A 3 9.58 17.12 20.80
N GLU A 4 10.61 16.41 21.28
CA GLU A 4 11.98 16.54 20.76
C GLU A 4 12.09 15.98 19.35
N LEU A 5 11.51 14.79 19.10
CA LEU A 5 11.47 14.18 17.77
C LEU A 5 10.83 15.11 16.74
N ARG A 6 9.71 15.76 17.10
CA ARG A 6 9.06 16.76 16.24
C ARG A 6 9.93 17.99 16.02
N ARG A 7 10.64 18.48 17.04
CA ARG A 7 11.59 19.61 16.90
C ARG A 7 12.74 19.27 15.95
N THR A 8 13.20 18.02 15.93
CA THR A 8 14.24 17.55 15.01
C THR A 8 13.71 17.43 13.57
N LEU A 9 12.49 16.94 13.38
CA LEU A 9 11.92 16.76 12.03
C LEU A 9 11.43 18.07 11.41
N LYS A 10 10.91 19.01 12.23
CA LYS A 10 10.25 20.24 11.75
C LYS A 10 11.11 21.04 10.74
N PRO A 11 12.41 21.30 10.96
CA PRO A 11 13.23 22.04 9.99
C PRO A 11 13.33 21.35 8.63
N MET A 12 13.40 20.02 8.58
CA MET A 12 13.49 19.27 7.33
C MET A 12 12.20 19.39 6.51
N ILE A 13 11.05 19.18 7.15
CA ILE A 13 9.76 19.29 6.47
C ILE A 13 9.41 20.74 6.11
N GLN A 14 9.95 21.74 6.83
CA GLN A 14 9.86 23.15 6.44
C GLN A 14 10.57 23.44 5.12
N LEU A 15 11.78 22.89 4.94
CA LEU A 15 12.54 23.04 3.70
C LEU A 15 11.82 22.36 2.52
N ILE A 16 11.30 21.16 2.74
CA ILE A 16 10.52 20.43 1.72
C ILE A 16 9.26 21.21 1.34
N ALA A 17 8.55 21.75 2.33
CA ALA A 17 7.34 22.53 2.11
C ALA A 17 7.62 23.94 1.56
N LYS A 18 8.84 24.47 1.69
CA LYS A 18 9.16 25.88 1.43
C LYS A 18 8.25 26.81 2.24
N SER A 19 8.03 26.50 3.52
CA SER A 19 7.12 27.23 4.42
C SER A 19 7.85 28.17 5.37
N TYR A 20 7.17 29.16 5.94
CA TYR A 20 7.70 29.93 7.06
C TYR A 20 7.98 29.08 8.32
N SER A 21 8.87 29.58 9.18
CA SER A 21 9.27 28.91 10.43
C SER A 21 8.10 28.76 11.43
N THR A 22 7.13 29.66 11.35
CA THR A 22 5.93 29.73 12.18
C THR A 22 4.87 28.68 11.82
N ALA A 23 4.95 28.07 10.63
CA ALA A 23 4.02 27.02 10.21
C ALA A 23 4.01 25.85 11.22
N SER A 24 2.79 25.38 11.54
CA SER A 24 2.60 24.31 12.52
C SER A 24 3.17 22.98 12.03
N PHE A 25 3.72 22.17 12.94
CA PHE A 25 4.24 20.86 12.59
C PHE A 25 3.16 19.96 11.97
N VAL A 26 1.93 20.00 12.48
CA VAL A 26 0.78 19.23 11.97
C VAL A 26 0.57 19.50 10.47
N ALA A 27 0.47 20.79 10.10
CA ALA A 27 0.25 21.17 8.70
C ALA A 27 1.41 20.75 7.80
N LEU A 28 2.65 20.98 8.22
CA LEU A 28 3.82 20.62 7.44
C LEU A 28 3.94 19.11 7.25
N SER A 29 3.73 18.33 8.31
CA SER A 29 3.78 16.87 8.23
C SER A 29 2.79 16.33 7.20
N ALA A 30 1.57 16.90 7.17
CA ALA A 30 0.52 16.50 6.25
C ALA A 30 0.83 16.90 4.80
N ILE A 31 1.21 18.17 4.56
CA ILE A 31 1.50 18.67 3.21
C ILE A 31 2.72 17.97 2.63
N THR A 32 3.75 17.64 3.41
CA THR A 32 4.93 16.92 2.88
C THR A 32 4.74 15.41 2.81
N ASN A 33 3.58 14.89 3.24
CA ASN A 33 3.32 13.45 3.38
C ASN A 33 4.39 12.74 4.23
N THR A 34 4.83 13.40 5.31
CA THR A 34 5.85 12.90 6.24
C THR A 34 5.22 12.66 7.61
N PRO A 35 5.00 11.41 8.04
CA PRO A 35 4.41 11.12 9.34
C PRO A 35 5.31 11.62 10.49
N PRO A 36 4.73 11.95 11.67
CA PRO A 36 5.50 12.18 12.88
C PRO A 36 6.50 11.05 13.16
N LEU A 37 7.73 11.41 13.52
CA LEU A 37 8.81 10.43 13.69
C LEU A 37 8.47 9.37 14.73
N GLU A 38 7.79 9.73 15.82
CA GLU A 38 7.37 8.77 16.84
C GLU A 38 6.50 7.64 16.27
N LEU A 39 5.57 7.96 15.35
CA LEU A 39 4.72 6.96 14.71
C LEU A 39 5.51 6.11 13.72
N HIS A 40 6.46 6.72 13.01
CA HIS A 40 7.32 5.99 12.09
C HIS A 40 8.29 5.04 12.83
N ILE A 41 8.82 5.47 13.97
CA ILE A 41 9.69 4.66 14.84
C ILE A 41 8.91 3.46 15.37
N GLU A 42 7.68 3.66 15.88
CA GLU A 42 6.80 2.57 16.31
C GLU A 42 6.56 1.55 15.18
N TYR A 43 6.20 2.04 13.97
CA TYR A 43 6.06 1.20 12.78
C TYR A 43 7.31 0.37 12.48
N VAL A 44 8.49 0.99 12.47
CA VAL A 44 9.76 0.30 12.18
C VAL A 44 10.12 -0.68 13.28
N ALA A 45 9.92 -0.30 14.55
CA ALA A 45 10.22 -1.12 15.71
C ALA A 45 9.37 -2.40 15.70
N ASN A 46 8.05 -2.28 15.51
CA ASN A 46 7.14 -3.43 15.47
C ASN A 46 7.44 -4.38 14.31
N VAL A 47 7.69 -3.83 13.11
CA VAL A 47 8.12 -4.63 11.95
C VAL A 47 9.45 -5.35 12.19
N THR A 48 10.36 -4.73 12.93
CA THR A 48 11.68 -5.31 13.24
C THR A 48 11.58 -6.37 14.32
N LEU A 49 10.83 -6.10 15.39
CA LEU A 49 10.53 -7.07 16.44
C LEU A 49 9.88 -8.33 15.86
N ALA A 50 8.89 -8.15 14.97
CA ALA A 50 8.24 -9.25 14.28
C ALA A 50 9.22 -10.07 13.43
N ARG A 51 10.18 -9.40 12.78
CA ARG A 51 11.22 -10.08 11.99
C ARG A 51 12.18 -10.90 12.84
N ILE A 52 12.58 -10.37 14.00
CA ILE A 52 13.53 -11.04 14.91
C ILE A 52 12.85 -12.21 15.62
N THR A 53 11.66 -11.98 16.17
CA THR A 53 10.93 -12.98 16.95
C THR A 53 10.25 -14.04 16.07
N GLY A 54 9.96 -13.71 14.80
CA GLY A 54 9.14 -14.54 13.93
C GLY A 54 7.67 -14.62 14.39
N LYS A 55 7.21 -13.66 15.20
CA LYS A 55 5.86 -13.61 15.76
C LYS A 55 5.28 -12.21 15.57
N TYR A 56 3.99 -12.12 15.37
CA TYR A 56 3.29 -10.84 15.22
C TYR A 56 1.93 -10.91 15.88
N ARG A 57 1.63 -9.97 16.79
CA ARG A 57 0.32 -9.89 17.43
C ARG A 57 -0.58 -8.92 16.66
N HIS A 58 -1.77 -9.37 16.30
CA HIS A 58 -2.77 -8.57 15.59
C HIS A 58 -4.18 -8.99 16.03
N ASP A 59 -5.00 -8.03 16.46
CA ASP A 59 -6.38 -8.25 16.92
C ASP A 59 -6.47 -9.45 17.89
N ASP A 60 -5.67 -9.39 18.96
CA ASP A 60 -5.51 -10.40 20.02
C ASP A 60 -4.97 -11.78 19.59
N ASN A 61 -4.72 -11.98 18.30
CA ASN A 61 -4.15 -13.22 17.78
C ASN A 61 -2.63 -13.11 17.63
N GLU A 62 -1.91 -14.16 18.03
CA GLU A 62 -0.49 -14.33 17.69
C GLU A 62 -0.35 -15.07 16.36
N ILE A 63 0.29 -14.41 15.40
CA ILE A 63 0.60 -14.96 14.08
C ILE A 63 2.07 -15.34 14.06
N ILE A 64 2.36 -16.62 13.88
CA ILE A 64 3.71 -17.11 13.59
C ILE A 64 4.05 -16.72 12.16
N LEU A 65 5.26 -16.21 11.91
CA LEU A 65 5.67 -15.73 10.59
C LEU A 65 6.54 -16.75 9.85
N ASP A 66 6.45 -16.72 8.53
CA ASP A 66 7.39 -17.44 7.66
C ASP A 66 8.80 -16.96 7.96
N LYS A 67 9.66 -17.89 8.39
CA LYS A 67 11.10 -17.61 8.52
C LYS A 67 11.74 -17.71 7.14
N CYS A 68 12.56 -16.72 6.80
CA CYS A 68 13.56 -16.91 5.75
C CYS A 68 14.62 -17.87 6.28
N CYS A 69 15.09 -18.78 5.45
CA CYS A 69 16.15 -19.68 5.86
C CYS A 69 17.46 -18.93 6.07
N VAL A 70 18.01 -19.02 7.29
CA VAL A 70 19.25 -18.32 7.69
C VAL A 70 20.50 -19.14 7.36
N ASN A 71 20.39 -20.48 7.34
CA ASN A 71 21.48 -21.41 6.99
C ASN A 71 21.13 -22.21 5.75
N ILE A 72 21.96 -22.17 4.71
CA ILE A 72 21.76 -22.96 3.50
C ILE A 72 23.11 -23.29 2.86
N ASN A 73 23.30 -24.59 2.59
CA ASN A 73 24.29 -25.08 1.62
C ASN A 73 24.09 -24.36 0.28
N GLU A 74 25.16 -23.84 -0.31
CA GLU A 74 25.08 -23.07 -1.56
C GLU A 74 24.64 -23.92 -2.78
N PHE A 75 24.59 -25.24 -2.64
CA PHE A 75 24.45 -26.21 -3.74
C PHE A 75 23.10 -26.96 -3.81
N LEU A 76 21.96 -26.29 -3.55
CA LEU A 76 20.66 -26.93 -3.80
C LEU A 76 20.45 -27.16 -5.31
N GLN A 77 20.31 -28.42 -5.72
CA GLN A 77 19.95 -28.78 -7.11
C GLN A 77 18.53 -28.31 -7.40
N LEU A 78 18.34 -27.52 -8.46
CA LEU A 78 17.03 -26.97 -8.79
C LEU A 78 16.14 -28.04 -9.44
N PRO A 79 14.82 -28.01 -9.20
CA PRO A 79 13.88 -28.94 -9.82
C PRO A 79 13.77 -28.69 -11.32
N ASN A 80 13.31 -29.72 -12.05
CA ASN A 80 13.00 -29.61 -13.46
C ASN A 80 11.78 -28.70 -13.67
N VAL A 81 12.01 -27.50 -14.21
CA VAL A 81 10.97 -26.47 -14.38
C VAL A 81 10.86 -26.03 -15.84
N ILE A 82 9.62 -26.01 -16.34
CA ILE A 82 9.27 -25.50 -17.66
C ILE A 82 8.46 -24.20 -17.50
N ILE A 83 9.04 -23.07 -17.92
CA ILE A 83 8.41 -21.73 -17.82
C ILE A 83 7.68 -21.35 -19.13
N ARG A 84 7.57 -22.28 -20.07
CA ARG A 84 6.83 -22.13 -21.33
C ARG A 84 5.69 -23.14 -21.35
N GLU A 85 4.64 -22.82 -22.10
CA GLU A 85 3.54 -23.75 -22.30
C GLU A 85 4.08 -24.99 -23.05
N PRO A 86 3.97 -26.19 -22.48
CA PRO A 86 4.63 -27.37 -23.03
C PRO A 86 3.86 -27.87 -24.25
N SER A 87 4.59 -28.20 -25.32
CA SER A 87 4.00 -28.74 -26.56
C SER A 87 3.36 -30.11 -26.34
N VAL A 88 3.88 -30.88 -25.39
CA VAL A 88 3.37 -32.19 -24.97
C VAL A 88 3.49 -32.26 -23.44
N THR A 89 2.40 -32.64 -22.80
CA THR A 89 2.38 -32.96 -21.37
C THR A 89 2.43 -34.48 -21.18
N THR A 90 2.96 -34.92 -20.04
CA THR A 90 2.91 -36.34 -19.65
C THR A 90 1.46 -36.82 -19.48
N SER A 91 1.24 -38.14 -19.56
CA SER A 91 -0.06 -38.76 -19.29
C SER A 91 -0.53 -38.58 -17.84
N ARG A 92 0.41 -38.26 -16.94
CA ARG A 92 0.18 -38.00 -15.51
C ARG A 92 0.31 -36.52 -15.22
N GLN A 93 -0.80 -35.85 -14.94
CA GLN A 93 -0.81 -34.40 -14.71
C GLN A 93 -1.35 -34.07 -13.34
N VAL A 94 -0.80 -33.03 -12.71
CA VAL A 94 -1.35 -32.44 -11.49
C VAL A 94 -1.73 -30.99 -11.73
N PHE A 95 -3.01 -30.65 -11.63
CA PHE A 95 -3.47 -29.27 -11.74
C PHE A 95 -3.54 -28.63 -10.37
N THR A 96 -2.77 -27.57 -10.14
CA THR A 96 -2.79 -26.80 -8.89
C THR A 96 -3.52 -25.47 -9.07
N LYS A 97 -4.27 -25.04 -8.04
CA LYS A 97 -4.92 -23.73 -8.05
C LYS A 97 -5.15 -23.17 -6.66
N SER A 98 -4.70 -21.93 -6.43
CA SER A 98 -5.10 -21.11 -5.28
C SER A 98 -5.98 -19.92 -5.69
N ILE A 99 -6.97 -19.57 -4.86
CA ILE A 99 -7.91 -18.46 -5.06
C ILE A 99 -8.15 -17.72 -3.74
N ARG A 100 -8.07 -16.39 -3.79
CA ARG A 100 -8.46 -15.52 -2.68
C ARG A 100 -9.95 -15.16 -2.74
N ARG A 101 -10.60 -15.18 -1.57
CA ARG A 101 -11.94 -14.66 -1.30
C ARG A 101 -11.89 -13.73 -0.08
N SER A 102 -13.02 -13.15 0.30
CA SER A 102 -13.14 -12.32 1.51
C SER A 102 -12.71 -13.06 2.77
N ASN A 103 -13.02 -14.35 2.85
CA ASN A 103 -12.90 -15.15 4.07
C ASN A 103 -11.58 -15.94 4.17
N GLY A 104 -10.64 -15.71 3.24
CA GLY A 104 -9.35 -16.37 3.20
C GLY A 104 -8.93 -16.78 1.80
N ILE A 105 -8.07 -17.79 1.74
CA ILE A 105 -7.64 -18.42 0.48
C ILE A 105 -8.04 -19.88 0.53
N GLY A 106 -8.51 -20.39 -0.58
CA GLY A 106 -8.67 -21.82 -0.79
C GLY A 106 -7.78 -22.26 -1.93
N SER A 107 -7.20 -23.45 -1.78
CA SER A 107 -6.38 -24.08 -2.79
C SER A 107 -6.86 -25.49 -3.05
N ALA A 108 -6.58 -25.99 -4.25
CA ALA A 108 -6.88 -27.35 -4.64
C ALA A 108 -5.78 -27.88 -5.55
N PHE A 109 -5.50 -29.18 -5.46
CA PHE A 109 -4.83 -29.90 -6.54
C PHE A 109 -5.65 -31.10 -7.02
N LEU A 110 -5.54 -31.39 -8.30
CA LEU A 110 -6.20 -32.52 -8.97
C LEU A 110 -5.14 -33.39 -9.63
N VAL A 111 -5.18 -34.69 -9.42
CA VAL A 111 -4.29 -35.66 -10.08
C VAL A 111 -5.05 -36.35 -11.18
N ILE A 112 -4.53 -36.26 -12.40
CA ILE A 112 -5.11 -36.79 -13.62
C ILE A 112 -4.21 -37.88 -14.16
N PHE A 113 -4.79 -39.02 -14.48
CA PHE A 113 -4.13 -40.12 -15.17
C PHE A 113 -4.96 -40.53 -16.38
N ASP A 114 -4.34 -40.54 -17.57
CA ASP A 114 -4.99 -40.89 -18.84
C ASP A 114 -6.35 -40.19 -19.06
N GLY A 115 -6.39 -38.89 -18.75
CA GLY A 115 -7.59 -38.04 -18.91
C GLY A 115 -8.69 -38.27 -17.86
N GLN A 116 -8.42 -39.08 -16.83
CA GLN A 116 -9.33 -39.34 -15.72
C GLN A 116 -8.82 -38.72 -14.41
N LEU A 117 -9.74 -38.17 -13.62
CA LEU A 117 -9.42 -37.65 -12.29
C LEU A 117 -9.31 -38.80 -11.30
N ILE A 118 -8.12 -39.07 -10.78
CA ILE A 118 -7.88 -40.17 -9.84
C ILE A 118 -7.82 -39.68 -8.38
N TYR A 119 -7.46 -38.42 -8.16
CA TYR A 119 -7.38 -37.84 -6.82
C TYR A 119 -7.59 -36.33 -6.81
N SER A 120 -8.09 -35.81 -5.69
CA SER A 120 -8.11 -34.36 -5.45
C SER A 120 -8.01 -34.05 -3.96
N ALA A 121 -7.30 -32.98 -3.62
CA ALA A 121 -7.26 -32.45 -2.27
C ALA A 121 -7.48 -30.93 -2.27
N THR A 122 -7.95 -30.42 -1.13
CA THR A 122 -8.24 -29.00 -0.91
C THR A 122 -7.65 -28.52 0.40
N HIS A 123 -7.21 -27.27 0.42
CA HIS A 123 -6.57 -26.66 1.58
C HIS A 123 -7.10 -25.24 1.77
N ARG A 124 -7.33 -24.84 3.02
CA ARG A 124 -7.79 -23.50 3.39
C ARG A 124 -6.72 -22.76 4.16
N PHE A 125 -6.58 -21.47 3.88
CA PHE A 125 -5.59 -20.58 4.50
C PHE A 125 -6.26 -19.34 5.08
N PRO A 126 -5.71 -18.78 6.17
CA PRO A 126 -6.13 -17.51 6.74
C PRO A 126 -6.09 -16.33 5.77
N THR A 127 -6.80 -15.26 6.10
CA THR A 127 -6.84 -13.99 5.34
C THR A 127 -5.49 -13.28 5.26
N PHE A 128 -4.61 -13.50 6.26
CA PHE A 128 -3.28 -12.91 6.29
C PHE A 128 -2.27 -13.58 5.34
N CYS A 129 -2.51 -14.83 4.92
CA CYS A 129 -1.63 -15.51 3.98
C CYS A 129 -1.61 -14.82 2.62
N SER A 130 -0.55 -15.03 1.85
CA SER A 130 -0.43 -14.59 0.46
C SER A 130 -0.86 -15.69 -0.51
N ILE A 131 -1.32 -15.32 -1.72
CA ILE A 131 -1.57 -16.31 -2.79
C ILE A 131 -0.28 -17.08 -3.11
N LEU A 132 0.88 -16.42 -3.02
CA LEU A 132 2.18 -17.06 -3.20
C LEU A 132 2.43 -18.19 -2.19
N GLN A 133 2.17 -17.96 -0.89
CA GLN A 133 2.30 -19.01 0.13
C GLN A 133 1.36 -20.19 -0.15
N ALA A 134 0.10 -19.90 -0.51
CA ALA A 134 -0.88 -20.93 -0.81
C ALA A 134 -0.50 -21.75 -2.05
N ASP A 135 0.01 -21.11 -3.11
CA ASP A 135 0.47 -21.80 -4.31
C ASP A 135 1.75 -22.61 -4.09
N LEU A 136 2.68 -22.14 -3.25
CA LEU A 136 3.84 -22.95 -2.89
C LEU A 136 3.42 -24.16 -2.04
N TYR A 137 2.56 -23.95 -1.04
CA TYR A 137 2.05 -25.03 -0.19
C TYR A 137 1.30 -26.09 -1.01
N ILE A 138 0.43 -25.71 -1.94
CA ILE A 138 -0.33 -26.69 -2.72
C ILE A 138 0.55 -27.48 -3.70
N ILE A 139 1.64 -26.88 -4.22
CA ILE A 139 2.65 -27.60 -5.01
C ILE A 139 3.40 -28.59 -4.11
N TYR A 140 3.79 -28.17 -2.91
CA TYR A 140 4.43 -29.05 -1.93
C TYR A 140 3.54 -30.25 -1.58
N MET A 141 2.25 -30.04 -1.29
CA MET A 141 1.30 -31.12 -1.02
C MET A 141 1.10 -32.07 -2.21
N ALA A 142 1.11 -31.54 -3.43
CA ALA A 142 1.06 -32.36 -4.64
C ALA A 142 2.28 -33.27 -4.77
N ILE A 143 3.49 -32.75 -4.47
CA ILE A 143 4.73 -33.53 -4.50
C ILE A 143 4.71 -34.61 -3.42
N ASN A 144 4.32 -34.28 -2.19
CA ASN A 144 4.21 -35.27 -1.11
C ASN A 144 3.25 -36.40 -1.49
N TRP A 145 2.09 -36.06 -2.05
CA TRP A 145 1.13 -37.07 -2.52
C TRP A 145 1.74 -37.97 -3.60
N ILE A 146 2.50 -37.41 -4.56
CA ILE A 146 3.20 -38.19 -5.60
C ILE A 146 4.19 -39.19 -4.98
N ILE A 147 4.94 -38.75 -3.98
CA ILE A 147 5.95 -39.56 -3.29
C ILE A 147 5.28 -40.67 -2.48
N GLU A 148 4.31 -40.33 -1.63
CA GLU A 148 3.58 -41.25 -0.76
C GLU A 148 2.85 -42.36 -1.53
N ASN A 149 2.43 -42.08 -2.77
CA ASN A 149 1.75 -43.05 -3.63
C ASN A 149 2.69 -43.74 -4.65
N ASN A 150 4.02 -43.65 -4.45
CA ASN A 150 5.02 -44.31 -5.29
C ASN A 150 4.97 -43.95 -6.78
N TYR A 151 4.50 -42.74 -7.12
CA TYR A 151 4.45 -42.28 -8.51
C TYR A 151 5.72 -41.51 -8.94
N HIS A 152 6.66 -41.28 -8.03
CA HIS A 152 7.88 -40.48 -8.24
C HIS A 152 8.87 -41.07 -9.27
N SER A 153 8.76 -42.35 -9.61
CA SER A 153 9.56 -43.02 -10.65
C SER A 153 9.02 -42.82 -12.07
N SER A 154 7.86 -42.16 -12.22
CA SER A 154 7.24 -41.91 -13.52
C SER A 154 7.21 -40.42 -13.83
N ALA A 155 7.25 -40.06 -15.12
CA ALA A 155 7.18 -38.68 -15.54
C ALA A 155 5.81 -38.06 -15.19
N ILE A 156 5.80 -37.00 -14.37
CA ILE A 156 4.60 -36.30 -13.93
C ILE A 156 4.77 -34.81 -14.13
N THR A 157 3.73 -34.15 -14.67
CA THR A 157 3.74 -32.70 -14.85
C THR A 157 2.81 -32.00 -13.85
N ILE A 158 3.38 -31.22 -12.94
CA ILE A 158 2.64 -30.32 -12.06
C ILE A 158 2.39 -29.00 -12.78
N ILE A 159 1.14 -28.70 -13.09
CA ILE A 159 0.68 -27.52 -13.80
C ILE A 159 0.23 -26.47 -12.78
N SER A 160 0.92 -25.33 -12.78
CA SER A 160 0.53 -24.15 -11.98
C SER A 160 0.36 -22.93 -12.88
N ASN A 161 -0.63 -22.10 -12.57
CA ASN A 161 -0.86 -20.86 -13.29
C ASN A 161 -0.19 -19.63 -12.63
N ASN A 162 0.52 -19.83 -11.52
CA ASN A 162 1.22 -18.77 -10.79
C ASN A 162 2.72 -18.79 -11.11
N ILE A 163 3.13 -17.99 -12.09
CA ILE A 163 4.53 -17.84 -12.46
C ILE A 163 5.38 -17.32 -11.29
N GLY A 164 4.81 -16.52 -10.39
CA GLY A 164 5.51 -16.01 -9.20
C GLY A 164 5.91 -17.12 -8.24
N ALA A 165 5.07 -18.15 -8.06
CA ALA A 165 5.40 -19.32 -7.25
C ALA A 165 6.54 -20.13 -7.88
N ILE A 166 6.44 -20.39 -9.19
CA ILE A 166 7.47 -21.12 -9.95
C ILE A 166 8.81 -20.36 -9.92
N MET A 167 8.79 -19.06 -10.18
CA MET A 167 9.97 -18.19 -10.11
C MET A 167 10.58 -18.17 -8.71
N HIS A 168 9.76 -18.25 -7.66
CA HIS A 168 10.25 -18.30 -6.28
C HIS A 168 10.95 -19.63 -5.96
N ILE A 169 10.47 -20.74 -6.52
CA ILE A 169 11.10 -22.08 -6.41
C ILE A 169 12.46 -22.10 -7.13
N ILE A 170 12.55 -21.61 -8.36
CA ILE A 170 13.80 -21.71 -9.16
C ILE A 170 14.84 -20.63 -8.82
N LYS A 171 14.50 -19.65 -7.98
CA LYS A 171 15.40 -18.55 -7.63
C LYS A 171 16.70 -19.11 -7.03
N LYS A 172 17.84 -18.81 -7.67
CA LYS A 172 19.18 -19.23 -7.22
C LYS A 172 19.59 -18.62 -5.87
N ASN A 173 19.08 -17.42 -5.55
CA ASN A 173 19.41 -16.76 -4.28
C ASN A 173 18.66 -17.43 -3.12
N ASN A 174 19.34 -18.37 -2.47
CA ASN A 174 18.79 -19.17 -1.39
C ASN A 174 18.51 -18.35 -0.11
N LYS A 175 19.26 -17.26 0.17
CA LYS A 175 19.14 -16.46 1.42
C LYS A 175 17.76 -15.81 1.64
N LYS A 176 16.94 -15.71 0.59
CA LYS A 176 15.57 -15.14 0.65
C LYS A 176 14.49 -16.16 0.30
N LYS A 177 14.84 -17.45 0.26
CA LYS A 177 13.92 -18.54 -0.06
C LYS A 177 13.10 -18.89 1.18
N SER A 178 11.82 -19.16 0.96
CA SER A 178 10.95 -19.66 2.03
C SER A 178 11.26 -21.13 2.30
N GLU A 179 11.03 -21.57 3.54
CA GLU A 179 11.23 -22.96 3.97
C GLU A 179 10.46 -23.94 3.08
N ILE A 180 9.18 -23.67 2.80
CA ILE A 180 8.37 -24.45 1.87
C ILE A 180 8.98 -24.57 0.47
N ALA A 181 9.60 -23.49 -0.04
CA ALA A 181 10.19 -23.53 -1.36
C ALA A 181 11.45 -24.40 -1.38
N LYS A 182 12.16 -24.52 -0.25
CA LYS A 182 13.22 -25.52 -0.10
C LYS A 182 12.67 -26.93 -0.01
N SER A 183 11.63 -27.16 0.81
CA SER A 183 11.02 -28.49 0.95
C SER A 183 10.53 -29.01 -0.41
N ILE A 184 9.99 -28.13 -1.26
CA ILE A 184 9.68 -28.45 -2.65
C ILE A 184 10.92 -28.93 -3.40
N ILE A 185 12.01 -28.15 -3.38
CA ILE A 185 13.25 -28.47 -4.11
C ILE A 185 13.85 -29.78 -3.64
N GLU A 186 13.96 -29.98 -2.33
CA GLU A 186 14.53 -31.17 -1.70
C GLU A 186 13.69 -32.43 -1.96
N SER A 187 12.37 -32.28 -2.10
CA SER A 187 11.46 -33.40 -2.36
C SER A 187 11.23 -33.68 -3.84
N THR A 188 11.64 -32.78 -4.75
CA THR A 188 11.36 -32.95 -6.18
C THR A 188 12.39 -33.89 -6.83
N SER A 189 11.93 -34.99 -7.44
CA SER A 189 12.78 -35.87 -8.25
C SER A 189 12.88 -35.39 -9.71
N GLU A 190 13.84 -35.92 -10.47
CA GLU A 190 14.04 -35.57 -11.89
C GLU A 190 12.82 -35.86 -12.78
N ASN A 191 11.96 -36.80 -12.36
CA ASN A 191 10.75 -37.17 -13.09
C ASN A 191 9.57 -36.22 -12.86
N ILE A 192 9.68 -35.32 -11.87
CA ILE A 192 8.63 -34.35 -11.56
C ILE A 192 8.96 -33.03 -12.26
N ILE A 193 8.09 -32.64 -13.19
CA ILE A 193 8.22 -31.42 -13.99
C ILE A 193 7.23 -30.39 -13.47
N ILE A 194 7.72 -29.26 -12.95
CA ILE A 194 6.87 -28.13 -12.57
C ILE A 194 6.72 -27.20 -13.77
N CYS A 195 5.50 -26.99 -14.24
CA CYS A 195 5.21 -26.28 -15.46
C CYS A 195 4.28 -25.09 -15.22
N TRP A 196 4.62 -23.94 -15.81
CA TRP A 196 3.69 -22.83 -15.91
C TRP A 196 2.72 -23.03 -17.09
N ARG A 197 1.42 -22.87 -16.84
CA ARG A 197 0.42 -22.83 -17.90
C ARG A 197 -0.53 -21.65 -17.73
N LYS A 198 -0.90 -21.03 -18.85
CA LYS A 198 -1.89 -19.95 -18.85
C LYS A 198 -3.24 -20.50 -18.40
N ILE A 199 -4.03 -19.62 -17.78
CA ILE A 199 -5.41 -19.95 -17.44
C ILE A 199 -6.19 -20.18 -18.73
N ASP A 200 -6.75 -21.38 -18.85
CA ASP A 200 -7.70 -21.75 -19.88
C ASP A 200 -9.04 -22.08 -19.22
N LYS A 201 -10.09 -21.34 -19.59
CA LYS A 201 -11.44 -21.52 -19.03
C LYS A 201 -12.18 -22.70 -19.66
N SER A 202 -11.73 -23.16 -20.84
CA SER A 202 -12.30 -24.30 -21.55
C SER A 202 -11.79 -25.63 -21.00
N ASP A 203 -10.58 -25.64 -20.42
CA ASP A 203 -10.01 -26.82 -19.78
C ASP A 203 -10.84 -27.26 -18.56
N ARG A 204 -11.35 -28.49 -18.63
CA ARG A 204 -12.21 -29.11 -17.60
C ARG A 204 -11.56 -29.15 -16.22
N PHE A 205 -10.26 -29.45 -16.13
CA PHE A 205 -9.55 -29.66 -14.88
C PHE A 205 -9.12 -28.34 -14.25
N GLN A 206 -8.71 -27.36 -15.05
CA GLN A 206 -8.53 -25.99 -14.58
C GLN A 206 -9.82 -25.41 -14.01
N ARG A 207 -10.96 -25.62 -14.69
CA ARG A 207 -12.26 -25.15 -14.17
C ARG A 207 -12.63 -25.86 -12.87
N GLN A 208 -12.41 -27.17 -12.78
CA GLN A 208 -12.72 -27.95 -11.59
C GLN A 208 -11.83 -27.58 -10.39
N SER A 209 -10.52 -27.42 -10.58
CA SER A 209 -9.59 -27.01 -9.52
C SER A 209 -9.92 -25.62 -8.99
N ARG A 210 -10.28 -24.68 -9.89
CA ARG A 210 -10.79 -23.35 -9.52
C ARG A 210 -12.07 -23.41 -8.71
N LYS A 211 -13.04 -24.25 -9.10
CA LYS A 211 -14.30 -24.40 -8.36
C LYS A 211 -14.02 -24.91 -6.94
N LYS A 212 -13.21 -25.98 -6.80
CA LYS A 212 -12.81 -26.54 -5.50
C LYS A 212 -12.05 -25.54 -4.63
N ALA A 213 -11.09 -24.80 -5.21
CA ALA A 213 -10.37 -23.75 -4.50
C ALA A 213 -11.31 -22.65 -4.00
N ALA A 214 -12.25 -22.21 -4.83
CA ALA A 214 -13.23 -21.19 -4.45
C ALA A 214 -14.21 -21.65 -3.36
N THR A 215 -14.73 -22.88 -3.45
CA THR A 215 -15.62 -23.44 -2.41
C THR A 215 -14.88 -23.59 -1.08
N THR A 216 -13.63 -24.04 -1.13
CA THR A 216 -12.77 -24.20 0.06
C THR A 216 -12.47 -22.86 0.73
N ALA A 217 -12.20 -21.81 -0.05
CA ALA A 217 -11.93 -20.48 0.47
C ALA A 217 -13.09 -19.92 1.32
N ASN A 218 -14.33 -20.31 0.97
CA ASN A 218 -15.55 -19.85 1.63
C ASN A 218 -16.03 -20.79 2.74
N ASN A 219 -15.46 -21.99 2.87
CA ASN A 219 -15.91 -22.96 3.86
C ASN A 219 -15.23 -22.72 5.22
N HIS A 220 -15.96 -22.08 6.15
CA HIS A 220 -15.46 -21.77 7.48
C HIS A 220 -15.16 -23.00 8.35
N TYR A 221 -15.84 -24.12 8.10
CA TYR A 221 -15.64 -25.38 8.82
C TYR A 221 -14.39 -26.14 8.36
N HIS A 222 -13.80 -25.75 7.22
CA HIS A 222 -12.57 -26.37 6.75
C HIS A 222 -11.40 -25.91 7.63
N GLN A 223 -10.70 -26.87 8.23
CA GLN A 223 -9.52 -26.63 9.06
C GLN A 223 -8.43 -25.92 8.24
N LEU A 224 -7.72 -25.00 8.90
CA LEU A 224 -6.63 -24.24 8.30
C LEU A 224 -5.41 -25.14 8.12
N SER A 225 -4.92 -25.24 6.89
CA SER A 225 -3.82 -26.15 6.52
C SER A 225 -2.43 -25.52 6.71
N TYR A 226 -2.35 -24.19 6.76
CA TYR A 226 -1.10 -23.45 6.92
C TYR A 226 -1.40 -22.14 7.65
N GLN A 227 -0.68 -21.87 8.73
CA GLN A 227 -0.99 -20.76 9.64
C GLN A 227 0.14 -19.73 9.75
N HIS A 228 1.19 -19.83 8.93
CA HIS A 228 2.28 -18.87 8.97
C HIS A 228 2.01 -17.63 8.11
N GLY A 229 2.25 -16.46 8.69
CA GLY A 229 2.02 -15.16 8.08
C GLY A 229 3.24 -14.63 7.30
N PRO A 230 3.03 -13.92 6.18
CA PRO A 230 4.12 -13.30 5.45
C PRO A 230 4.52 -11.97 6.11
N MET A 231 5.81 -11.64 6.11
CA MET A 231 6.31 -10.32 6.56
C MET A 231 5.64 -9.13 5.83
N LYS A 232 5.14 -9.35 4.61
CA LYS A 232 4.38 -8.36 3.85
C LYS A 232 3.05 -8.01 4.53
N PHE A 233 2.41 -8.96 5.21
CA PHE A 233 1.19 -8.72 5.99
C PHE A 233 1.50 -7.81 7.17
N VAL A 234 2.53 -8.13 7.97
CA VAL A 234 2.99 -7.32 9.11
C VAL A 234 3.23 -5.86 8.69
N LYS A 235 4.06 -5.65 7.66
CA LYS A 235 4.35 -4.29 7.14
C LYS A 235 3.08 -3.55 6.70
N ARG A 236 2.10 -4.28 6.14
CA ARG A 236 0.84 -3.66 5.73
C ARG A 236 0.03 -3.23 6.94
N GLN A 237 -0.12 -4.10 7.94
CA GLN A 237 -0.92 -3.81 9.14
C GLN A 237 -0.30 -2.69 9.97
N GLU A 238 1.00 -2.76 10.25
CA GLU A 238 1.70 -1.69 10.98
C GLU A 238 1.62 -0.35 10.25
N LYS A 239 1.65 -0.36 8.91
CA LYS A 239 1.47 0.87 8.13
C LYS A 239 0.05 1.42 8.26
N ILE A 240 -0.97 0.56 8.29
CA ILE A 240 -2.36 0.97 8.51
C ILE A 240 -2.51 1.58 9.91
N ILE A 241 -1.97 0.94 10.95
CA ILE A 241 -1.97 1.46 12.32
C ILE A 241 -1.29 2.83 12.40
N MET A 242 -0.09 2.97 11.82
CA MET A 242 0.63 4.23 11.75
C MET A 242 -0.19 5.33 11.06
N LEU A 243 -0.83 5.02 9.92
CA LEU A 243 -1.67 5.97 9.19
C LEU A 243 -2.93 6.37 9.96
N ASN A 244 -3.57 5.43 10.67
CA ASN A 244 -4.75 5.72 11.49
C ASN A 244 -4.38 6.62 12.69
N ASN A 245 -3.29 6.29 13.38
CA ASN A 245 -2.77 7.12 14.47
C ASN A 245 -2.38 8.50 13.98
N TRP A 246 -1.79 8.59 12.79
CA TRP A 246 -1.47 9.88 12.17
C TRP A 246 -2.72 10.66 11.78
N SER A 247 -3.76 10.01 11.23
CA SER A 247 -5.03 10.69 10.91
C SER A 247 -5.68 11.24 12.17
N SER A 248 -5.75 10.44 13.23
CA SER A 248 -6.29 10.87 14.53
C SER A 248 -5.48 12.04 15.12
N TYR A 249 -4.15 11.98 15.06
CA TYR A 249 -3.30 13.10 15.45
C TYR A 249 -3.57 14.36 14.61
N TYR A 250 -3.63 14.21 13.29
CA TYR A 250 -3.89 15.31 12.38
C TYR A 250 -5.25 15.94 12.65
N GLU A 251 -6.30 15.16 12.85
CA GLU A 251 -7.67 15.67 13.02
C GLU A 251 -7.84 16.34 14.39
N ASN A 252 -7.33 15.73 15.46
CA ASN A 252 -7.61 16.15 16.84
C ASN A 252 -6.62 17.17 17.45
N ASP A 253 -5.47 17.44 16.82
CA ASP A 253 -4.51 18.43 17.35
C ASP A 253 -5.11 19.86 17.39
N SER A 254 -4.74 20.71 18.33
CA SER A 254 -5.26 22.08 18.37
C SER A 254 -4.62 23.02 17.35
N ALA A 255 -3.45 22.66 16.79
CA ALA A 255 -2.73 23.44 15.80
C ALA A 255 -3.17 23.11 14.37
N GLY A 256 -2.78 23.97 13.41
CA GLY A 256 -3.05 23.74 11.99
C GLY A 256 -4.52 23.95 11.62
N THR A 257 -5.23 24.85 12.31
CA THR A 257 -6.65 25.13 12.05
C THR A 257 -6.94 25.43 10.58
N THR A 258 -6.15 26.29 9.92
CA THR A 258 -6.35 26.64 8.51
C THR A 258 -6.29 25.41 7.59
N ILE A 259 -5.27 24.56 7.74
CA ILE A 259 -5.15 23.38 6.87
C ILE A 259 -6.32 22.42 7.11
N LYS A 260 -6.81 22.29 8.34
CA LYS A 260 -7.94 21.39 8.64
C LYS A 260 -9.27 21.93 8.11
N THR A 261 -9.45 23.25 8.10
CA THR A 261 -10.62 23.86 7.45
C THR A 261 -10.62 23.59 5.95
N LEU A 262 -9.45 23.63 5.30
CA LEU A 262 -9.32 23.37 3.86
C LEU A 262 -9.27 21.88 3.52
N CYS A 263 -8.71 21.06 4.40
CA CYS A 263 -8.46 19.63 4.25
C CYS A 263 -8.83 18.91 5.56
N PRO A 264 -10.12 18.62 5.80
CA PRO A 264 -10.58 18.08 7.10
C PRO A 264 -9.91 16.76 7.51
N HIS A 265 -9.59 15.91 6.53
CA HIS A 265 -8.90 14.65 6.77
C HIS A 265 -7.46 14.69 6.26
N LEU A 266 -6.60 13.94 6.93
CA LEU A 266 -5.19 13.83 6.60
C LEU A 266 -4.96 13.46 5.11
N ASN A 267 -5.79 12.59 4.56
CA ASN A 267 -5.67 12.17 3.16
C ASN A 267 -5.95 13.30 2.17
N ASN A 268 -6.80 14.28 2.51
CA ASN A 268 -7.04 15.46 1.68
C ASN A 268 -5.80 16.36 1.61
N ALA A 269 -5.04 16.47 2.70
CA ALA A 269 -3.82 17.29 2.73
C ALA A 269 -2.64 16.60 2.01
N ARG A 270 -2.51 15.27 2.17
CA ARG A 270 -1.36 14.51 1.65
C ARG A 270 -1.25 14.46 0.12
N ILE A 271 -2.36 14.70 -0.60
CA ILE A 271 -2.34 14.73 -2.07
C ILE A 271 -1.46 15.86 -2.63
N PHE A 272 -1.25 16.92 -1.84
CA PHE A 272 -0.46 18.08 -2.23
C PHE A 272 1.05 17.88 -2.12
N ALA A 273 1.52 16.77 -1.52
CA ALA A 273 2.94 16.56 -1.23
C ALA A 273 3.86 16.57 -2.45
N LYS A 274 3.36 16.10 -3.60
CA LYS A 274 4.09 16.13 -4.87
C LYS A 274 4.24 17.55 -5.44
N TYR A 275 3.40 18.47 -5.00
CA TYR A 275 3.25 19.83 -5.53
C TYR A 275 3.73 20.91 -4.56
N ALA A 276 4.49 20.53 -3.53
CA ALA A 276 4.96 21.45 -2.51
C ALA A 276 5.71 22.65 -3.13
N SER A 277 5.14 23.82 -2.94
CA SER A 277 5.68 25.10 -3.40
C SER A 277 5.51 26.14 -2.28
N PHE A 278 6.25 27.25 -2.40
CA PHE A 278 6.15 28.33 -1.42
C PHE A 278 4.72 28.87 -1.30
N TRP A 279 4.07 29.14 -2.44
CA TRP A 279 2.71 29.70 -2.49
C TRP A 279 1.65 28.70 -2.05
N LEU A 280 1.78 27.43 -2.45
CA LEU A 280 0.86 26.38 -2.02
C LEU A 280 0.93 26.19 -0.50
N SER A 281 2.14 26.11 0.05
CA SER A 281 2.34 25.96 1.49
C SER A 281 1.79 27.16 2.27
N GLN A 282 1.96 28.36 1.74
CA GLN A 282 1.39 29.56 2.33
C GLN A 282 -0.14 29.48 2.42
N SER A 283 -0.80 29.16 1.30
CA SER A 283 -2.25 28.96 1.27
C SER A 283 -2.72 27.85 2.22
N LEU A 284 -2.15 26.65 2.12
CA LEU A 284 -2.61 25.51 2.92
C LEU A 284 -2.36 25.70 4.42
N THR A 285 -1.27 26.38 4.80
CA THR A 285 -0.98 26.66 6.20
C THR A 285 -1.66 27.93 6.72
N GLY A 286 -2.23 28.75 5.84
CA GLY A 286 -2.71 30.10 6.19
C GLY A 286 -1.59 31.05 6.61
N HIS A 287 -0.36 30.79 6.18
CA HIS A 287 0.78 31.65 6.44
C HIS A 287 1.07 32.42 5.15
N GLY A 288 1.16 33.74 5.19
CA GLY A 288 1.22 34.57 3.99
C GLY A 288 0.57 35.91 4.24
N GLN A 289 0.47 36.75 3.22
CA GLN A 289 -0.14 38.09 3.30
C GLN A 289 -1.67 38.03 3.34
N PHE A 290 -2.23 37.17 4.20
CA PHE A 290 -3.66 37.10 4.45
C PHE A 290 -3.99 37.99 5.65
N GLY A 291 -5.01 38.85 5.56
CA GLY A 291 -5.39 39.78 6.63
C GLY A 291 -5.57 39.09 7.99
N GLN A 292 -6.20 37.90 8.02
CA GLN A 292 -6.31 37.09 9.23
C GLN A 292 -4.94 36.73 9.85
N PHE A 293 -3.97 36.35 9.02
CA PHE A 293 -2.63 36.00 9.48
C PHE A 293 -1.88 37.23 9.97
N LEU A 294 -1.89 38.31 9.18
CA LEU A 294 -1.17 39.54 9.49
C LEU A 294 -1.67 40.16 10.80
N TYR A 295 -2.98 40.21 11.02
CA TYR A 295 -3.57 40.66 12.27
C TYR A 295 -3.15 39.81 13.46
N ARG A 296 -3.27 38.48 13.35
CA ARG A 296 -2.90 37.55 14.43
C ARG A 296 -1.42 37.67 14.85
N PHE A 297 -0.54 38.01 13.91
CA PHE A 297 0.89 38.17 14.16
C PHE A 297 1.33 39.63 14.40
N GLY A 298 0.39 40.58 14.44
CA GLY A 298 0.67 42.00 14.73
C GLY A 298 1.35 42.75 13.58
N PHE A 299 1.28 42.25 12.35
CA PHE A 299 1.77 42.96 11.15
C PHE A 299 0.74 43.94 10.57
N SER A 300 -0.54 43.79 10.95
CA SER A 300 -1.64 44.69 10.57
C SER A 300 -2.60 44.87 11.75
N ASN A 301 -3.26 46.02 11.83
CA ASN A 301 -4.35 46.27 12.78
C ASN A 301 -5.74 45.93 12.21
N ASP A 302 -5.80 45.60 10.91
CA ASP A 302 -7.03 45.22 10.22
C ASP A 302 -6.89 43.83 9.59
N GLN A 303 -7.87 42.97 9.86
CA GLN A 303 -7.99 41.63 9.28
C GLN A 303 -9.05 41.54 8.17
N SER A 304 -9.74 42.64 7.88
CA SER A 304 -10.81 42.69 6.90
C SER A 304 -10.31 42.47 5.47
N CYS A 305 -11.19 41.99 4.62
CA CYS A 305 -10.96 41.89 3.19
C CYS A 305 -11.44 43.17 2.52
N GLN A 306 -10.72 43.62 1.48
CA GLN A 306 -11.14 44.75 0.65
C GLN A 306 -12.51 44.58 -0.02
N CYS A 307 -13.07 43.36 -0.05
CA CYS A 307 -14.44 43.13 -0.50
C CYS A 307 -15.51 43.54 0.52
N GLY A 308 -15.10 44.02 1.71
CA GLY A 308 -15.98 44.38 2.83
C GLY A 308 -16.24 43.25 3.83
N TYR A 309 -15.69 42.05 3.62
CA TYR A 309 -15.82 40.94 4.58
C TYR A 309 -14.88 41.09 5.78
N GLU A 310 -15.35 40.78 6.99
CA GLU A 310 -14.62 41.04 8.24
C GLU A 310 -13.33 40.22 8.41
N LEU A 311 -13.17 39.09 7.72
CA LEU A 311 -12.03 38.18 7.89
C LEU A 311 -11.45 37.72 6.56
N GLN A 312 -10.32 38.32 6.16
CA GLN A 312 -9.58 37.88 4.98
C GLN A 312 -8.76 36.61 5.29
N SER A 313 -9.44 35.46 5.26
CA SER A 313 -8.84 34.13 5.36
C SER A 313 -8.64 33.49 3.99
N VAL A 314 -7.79 32.46 3.91
CA VAL A 314 -7.64 31.63 2.70
C VAL A 314 -8.97 31.01 2.30
N TYR A 315 -9.76 30.56 3.27
CA TYR A 315 -11.09 29.99 3.02
C TYR A 315 -12.00 31.00 2.34
N HIS A 316 -12.10 32.22 2.87
CA HIS A 316 -12.89 33.29 2.27
C HIS A 316 -12.42 33.60 0.84
N LEU A 317 -11.11 33.82 0.63
CA LEU A 317 -10.57 34.09 -0.69
C LEU A 317 -10.78 32.93 -1.67
N ARG A 318 -10.78 31.68 -1.21
CA ARG A 318 -10.99 30.50 -2.05
C ARG A 318 -12.45 30.26 -2.40
N ASN A 319 -13.38 30.54 -1.50
CA ASN A 319 -14.75 30.06 -1.61
C ASN A 319 -15.76 31.17 -1.85
N ASP A 320 -15.58 32.33 -1.21
CA ASP A 320 -16.66 33.30 -1.01
C ASP A 320 -16.33 34.68 -1.61
N CYS A 321 -15.06 35.06 -1.67
CA CYS A 321 -14.64 36.41 -1.99
C CYS A 321 -15.08 36.83 -3.41
N PRO A 322 -15.77 37.98 -3.56
CA PRO A 322 -16.08 38.55 -4.87
C PRO A 322 -14.82 38.90 -5.68
N LEU A 323 -13.73 39.33 -5.02
CA LEU A 323 -12.48 39.71 -5.70
C LEU A 323 -11.80 38.53 -6.40
N THR A 324 -12.05 37.31 -5.94
CA THR A 324 -11.53 36.08 -6.55
C THR A 324 -12.58 35.36 -7.41
N TYR A 325 -13.75 35.96 -7.66
CA TYR A 325 -14.84 35.33 -8.41
C TYR A 325 -14.38 34.81 -9.78
N ARG A 326 -13.68 35.64 -10.56
CA ARG A 326 -13.20 35.27 -11.89
C ARG A 326 -12.25 34.08 -11.83
N LEU A 327 -11.28 34.12 -10.91
CA LEU A 327 -10.33 33.05 -10.66
C LEU A 327 -11.03 31.72 -10.31
N ARG A 328 -12.02 31.76 -9.41
CA ARG A 328 -12.79 30.58 -9.01
C ARG A 328 -13.64 30.04 -10.17
N HIS A 329 -14.23 30.92 -10.97
CA HIS A 329 -14.99 30.54 -12.15
C HIS A 329 -14.12 29.84 -13.19
N ASP A 330 -12.96 30.43 -13.52
CA ASP A 330 -12.02 29.85 -14.48
C ASP A 330 -11.49 28.48 -13.98
N TYR A 331 -11.25 28.35 -12.67
CA TYR A 331 -10.92 27.05 -12.04
C TYR A 331 -12.03 26.00 -12.22
N ILE A 332 -13.30 26.34 -12.00
CA ILE A 332 -14.43 25.41 -12.16
C ILE A 332 -14.53 24.93 -13.61
N VAL A 333 -14.40 25.85 -14.58
CA VAL A 333 -14.39 25.51 -16.00
C VAL A 333 -13.23 24.56 -16.30
N ALA A 334 -12.02 24.89 -15.84
CA ALA A 334 -10.84 24.07 -16.07
C ALA A 334 -10.97 22.67 -15.43
N LEU A 335 -11.51 22.59 -14.20
CA LEU A 335 -11.76 21.34 -13.48
C LEU A 335 -12.73 20.42 -14.23
N SER A 336 -13.73 20.99 -14.91
CA SER A 336 -14.71 20.22 -15.70
C SER A 336 -14.08 19.49 -16.90
N THR A 337 -12.89 19.92 -17.34
CA THR A 337 -12.16 19.31 -18.46
C THR A 337 -11.18 18.22 -18.01
N CYS A 338 -10.90 18.11 -16.71
CA CYS A 338 -9.93 17.14 -16.19
C CYS A 338 -10.45 15.70 -16.23
N ILE A 339 -9.64 14.80 -16.78
CA ILE A 339 -9.97 13.38 -16.94
C ILE A 339 -9.40 12.59 -15.76
N THR A 340 -8.21 12.95 -15.29
CA THR A 340 -7.47 12.23 -14.26
C THR A 340 -7.55 12.92 -12.90
N ILE A 341 -7.34 12.15 -11.83
CA ILE A 341 -7.26 12.70 -10.46
C ILE A 341 -6.05 13.64 -10.32
N ASP A 342 -4.93 13.34 -10.98
CA ASP A 342 -3.71 14.16 -10.92
C ASP A 342 -3.92 15.55 -11.56
N GLU A 343 -4.66 15.62 -12.67
CA GLU A 343 -5.06 16.89 -13.29
C GLU A 343 -5.95 17.72 -12.37
N LYS A 344 -6.93 17.08 -11.71
CA LYS A 344 -7.80 17.77 -10.74
C LYS A 344 -7.00 18.35 -9.57
N ILE A 345 -6.05 17.59 -9.03
CA ILE A 345 -5.16 18.06 -7.95
C ILE A 345 -4.31 19.24 -8.43
N LYS A 346 -3.76 19.19 -9.66
CA LYS A 346 -2.99 20.31 -10.22
C LYS A 346 -3.82 21.57 -10.33
N MET A 347 -5.08 21.48 -10.76
CA MET A 347 -5.98 22.62 -10.80
C MET A 347 -6.23 23.21 -9.41
N GLU A 348 -6.40 22.37 -8.38
CA GLU A 348 -6.51 22.85 -7.00
C GLU A 348 -5.24 23.56 -6.53
N VAL A 349 -4.07 23.00 -6.85
CA VAL A 349 -2.78 23.63 -6.55
C VAL A 349 -2.70 25.03 -7.15
N ILE A 350 -2.99 25.16 -8.46
CA ILE A 350 -2.94 26.45 -9.16
C ILE A 350 -3.88 27.46 -8.51
N LEU A 351 -5.11 27.06 -8.17
CA LEU A 351 -6.07 27.93 -7.49
C LEU A 351 -5.50 28.44 -6.15
N TYR A 352 -4.96 27.55 -5.32
CA TYR A 352 -4.35 27.93 -4.04
C TYR A 352 -3.15 28.85 -4.21
N GLU A 353 -2.28 28.60 -5.18
CA GLU A 353 -1.13 29.46 -5.45
C GLU A 353 -1.57 30.87 -5.88
N GLN A 354 -2.53 30.95 -6.80
CA GLN A 354 -3.05 32.23 -7.29
C GLN A 354 -3.76 33.03 -6.18
N ILE A 355 -4.44 32.37 -5.24
CA ILE A 355 -5.02 33.01 -4.06
C ILE A 355 -3.94 33.64 -3.17
N ALA A 356 -2.85 32.91 -2.87
CA ALA A 356 -1.76 33.45 -2.07
C ALA A 356 -1.06 34.63 -2.76
N MET A 357 -0.81 34.52 -4.07
CA MET A 357 -0.21 35.59 -4.88
C MET A 357 -1.12 36.82 -5.00
N LEU A 358 -2.45 36.63 -5.01
CA LEU A 358 -3.39 37.75 -4.97
C LEU A 358 -3.35 38.44 -3.60
N ALA A 359 -3.42 37.68 -2.51
CA ALA A 359 -3.36 38.24 -1.16
C ALA A 359 -2.07 39.07 -0.93
N ASP A 360 -0.94 38.60 -1.46
CA ASP A 360 0.33 39.32 -1.46
C ASP A 360 0.27 40.66 -2.22
N ARG A 361 -0.29 40.66 -3.43
CA ARG A 361 -0.47 41.89 -4.21
C ARG A 361 -1.43 42.89 -3.56
N LEU A 362 -2.51 42.41 -2.95
CA LEU A 362 -3.49 43.25 -2.27
C LEU A 362 -2.87 44.01 -1.09
N HIS A 363 -1.89 43.44 -0.39
CA HIS A 363 -1.19 44.13 0.71
C HIS A 363 -0.04 45.01 0.23
N ASN A 364 0.73 44.56 -0.77
CA ASN A 364 1.85 45.35 -1.30
C ASN A 364 1.39 46.65 -2.00
N SER A 365 0.19 46.67 -2.58
CA SER A 365 -0.41 47.88 -3.17
C SER A 365 -0.87 48.91 -2.13
N ILE A 366 -1.23 48.49 -0.91
CA ILE A 366 -1.62 49.40 0.18
C ILE A 366 -0.39 50.16 0.70
N HIS A 367 0.75 49.48 0.88
CA HIS A 367 1.98 50.10 1.39
C HIS A 367 2.62 51.11 0.43
N GLN A 368 2.36 51.01 -0.87
CA GLN A 368 2.82 52.01 -1.85
C GLN A 368 1.97 53.29 -1.84
N ASN A 369 0.69 53.21 -1.45
CA ASN A 369 -0.21 54.36 -1.41
C ASN A 369 -0.23 55.08 -0.05
N SER A 370 0.33 54.50 1.00
CA SER A 370 0.42 55.12 2.34
C SER A 370 1.70 55.96 2.57
N ASN A 371 2.55 56.10 1.55
CA ASN A 371 3.79 56.88 1.59
C ASN A 371 3.72 58.17 0.74
N HIS A 372 2.51 58.65 0.44
CA HIS A 372 2.29 59.93 -0.24
C HIS A 372 1.51 60.91 0.62
#